data_AF-U9TUA1-F1
#
_entry.id   AF-U9TUA1-F1
#
_cell.length_a   1.000
_cell.length_b   1.000
_cell.length_c   1.000
_cell.angle_alpha   90.00
_cell.angle_beta   90.00
_cell.angle_gamma   90.00
#
_symmetry.space_group_name_H-M   'P 1'
#
loop_
_entity.id
_entity.type
_entity.pdbx_description
1 polymer ?
#
loop_
_entity_poly.entity_id
_entity_poly.type
_entity_poly.pdbx_seq_one_letter_code
_entity_poly.pdbx_strand_id
1 'polypeptide(L)'
;LRVSIASELLTDPSVILLDEPTSGLDSALALELAKILKELAIKQRKTIIIVIHQPSSQVFEIFDKLMLMCDGHMVYFGKRANVADYLANLGFKCHPNYNLADYILELLNDDASKQKLIHSYANQVRDDPTGEKEIEKYSRRKHDNNNDIKQAPVLCDYGWEATFFQQVSILTERTFKQSLKDILSTTELIHTFAMVVICCLIWYRVPFTEENIHDRTGSIFFVVVFWSFEPFLGAVATLPMDLVMLTKERQSRSYRLSAYFLSKQIAELPLILIKPALFTIVVYWVTGLLPDFGRFMAYLVVILLNTLTSQGFGYFFGASLLNVQKS
;
A
#
# COMPACT_ATOMS: atom_id res chain seq x y z
N LEU A 1 7.60 2.30 -8.59
CA LEU A 1 8.36 1.04 -8.70
C LEU A 1 9.75 1.11 -8.05
N ARG A 2 10.73 1.88 -8.58
CA ARG A 2 12.09 1.94 -8.01
C ARG A 2 12.13 2.27 -6.51
N VAL A 3 11.32 3.24 -6.07
CA VAL A 3 11.19 3.60 -4.65
C VAL A 3 10.58 2.48 -3.81
N SER A 4 9.62 1.72 -4.37
CA SER A 4 9.00 0.58 -3.69
C SER A 4 10.02 -0.55 -3.47
N ILE A 5 10.82 -0.87 -4.50
CA ILE A 5 11.92 -1.84 -4.38
C ILE A 5 12.94 -1.35 -3.37
N ALA A 6 13.33 -0.07 -3.43
CA ALA A 6 14.27 0.51 -2.47
C ALA A 6 13.74 0.44 -1.02
N SER A 7 12.44 0.67 -0.81
CA SER A 7 11.81 0.56 0.51
C SER A 7 11.91 -0.86 1.08
N GLU A 8 11.68 -1.88 0.25
CA GLU A 8 11.82 -3.28 0.67
C GLU A 8 13.28 -3.70 0.85
N LEU A 9 14.23 -3.02 0.19
CA LEU A 9 15.67 -3.26 0.39
C LEU A 9 16.19 -2.68 1.71
N LEU A 10 15.48 -1.73 2.35
CA LEU A 10 15.89 -1.15 3.63
C LEU A 10 15.89 -2.18 4.77
N THR A 11 15.06 -3.22 4.69
CA THR A 11 15.00 -4.31 5.66
C THR A 11 16.09 -5.37 5.44
N ASP A 12 16.97 -5.16 4.45
CA ASP A 12 18.05 -6.06 4.04
C ASP A 12 17.64 -7.56 3.93
N PRO A 13 16.53 -7.89 3.23
CA PRO A 13 16.01 -9.25 3.20
C PRO A 13 17.01 -10.20 2.51
N SER A 14 17.08 -11.46 2.95
CA SER A 14 17.94 -12.49 2.34
C SER A 14 17.38 -13.02 1.00
N VAL A 15 16.06 -12.99 0.87
CA VAL A 15 15.29 -13.41 -0.32
C VAL A 15 14.34 -12.30 -0.71
N ILE A 16 14.37 -11.91 -1.98
CA ILE A 16 13.54 -10.85 -2.56
C ILE A 16 12.64 -11.48 -3.63
N LEU A 17 11.33 -11.25 -3.51
CA LEU A 17 10.32 -11.67 -4.47
C LEU A 17 9.81 -10.45 -5.21
N LEU A 18 9.89 -10.45 -6.54
CA LEU A 18 9.45 -9.34 -7.39
C LEU A 18 8.41 -9.85 -8.39
N ASP A 19 7.21 -9.29 -8.31
CA ASP A 19 6.13 -9.57 -9.25
C ASP A 19 6.12 -8.50 -10.35
N GLU A 20 6.32 -8.95 -11.59
CA GLU A 20 6.36 -8.13 -12.82
C GLU A 20 7.10 -6.77 -12.72
N PRO A 21 8.35 -6.71 -12.24
CA PRO A 21 9.05 -5.44 -12.04
C PRO A 21 9.41 -4.73 -13.36
N THR A 22 9.21 -5.35 -14.52
CA THR A 22 9.46 -4.72 -15.84
C THR A 22 8.19 -4.17 -16.48
N SER A 23 7.01 -4.39 -15.88
CA SER A 23 5.73 -3.94 -16.42
C SER A 23 5.62 -2.41 -16.40
N GLY A 24 5.21 -1.80 -17.53
CA GLY A 24 5.09 -0.36 -17.68
C GLY A 24 6.42 0.41 -17.80
N LEU A 25 7.56 -0.28 -17.91
CA LEU A 25 8.86 0.31 -18.25
C LEU A 25 9.15 0.17 -19.75
N ASP A 26 9.93 1.09 -20.29
CA ASP A 26 10.51 0.91 -21.62
C ASP A 26 11.60 -0.18 -21.59
N SER A 27 11.99 -0.66 -22.76
CA SER A 27 12.97 -1.75 -22.89
C SER A 27 14.35 -1.39 -22.31
N ALA A 28 14.75 -0.12 -22.38
CA ALA A 28 16.02 0.38 -21.87
C ALA A 28 16.05 0.43 -20.33
N LEU A 29 15.02 0.97 -19.68
CA LEU A 29 14.95 1.02 -18.21
C LEU A 29 14.71 -0.36 -17.61
N ALA A 30 13.97 -1.24 -18.30
CA ALA A 30 13.82 -2.64 -17.89
C ALA A 30 15.17 -3.37 -17.86
N LEU A 31 16.03 -3.14 -18.87
CA LEU A 31 17.39 -3.68 -18.91
C LEU A 31 18.25 -3.13 -17.76
N GLU A 32 18.20 -1.82 -17.54
CA GLU A 32 18.94 -1.16 -16.45
C GLU A 32 18.53 -1.74 -15.09
N LEU A 33 17.22 -1.90 -14.86
CA LEU A 33 16.68 -2.49 -13.64
C LEU A 33 17.17 -3.94 -13.47
N ALA A 34 17.10 -4.76 -14.52
CA ALA A 34 17.58 -6.15 -14.47
C ALA A 34 19.07 -6.24 -14.15
N LYS A 35 19.89 -5.32 -14.68
CA LYS A 35 21.33 -5.22 -14.34
C LYS A 35 21.55 -4.86 -12.88
N ILE A 36 20.82 -3.87 -12.36
CA ILE A 36 20.90 -3.47 -10.94
C ILE A 36 20.53 -4.64 -10.03
N LEU A 37 19.45 -5.37 -10.35
CA LEU A 37 19.03 -6.55 -9.59
C LEU A 37 20.09 -7.65 -9.64
N LYS A 38 20.70 -7.89 -10.80
CA LYS A 38 21.81 -8.86 -10.94
C LYS A 38 23.04 -8.45 -10.12
N GLU A 39 23.42 -7.18 -10.16
CA GLU A 39 24.51 -6.66 -9.33
C GLU A 39 24.21 -6.83 -7.84
N LEU A 40 22.97 -6.57 -7.42
CA LEU A 40 22.53 -6.74 -6.04
C LEU A 40 22.63 -8.21 -5.61
N ALA A 41 22.14 -9.13 -6.43
CA ALA A 41 22.24 -10.57 -6.17
C ALA A 41 23.70 -11.04 -6.00
N ILE A 42 24.62 -10.56 -6.85
CA ILE A 42 26.03 -10.95 -6.83
C ILE A 42 26.79 -10.30 -5.67
N LYS A 43 26.68 -8.97 -5.52
CA LYS A 43 27.48 -8.19 -4.55
C LYS A 43 27.01 -8.45 -3.12
N GLN A 44 25.70 -8.48 -2.88
CA GLN A 44 25.12 -8.63 -1.55
C GLN A 44 24.74 -10.09 -1.22
N ARG A 45 25.01 -11.03 -2.14
CA ARG A 45 24.68 -12.47 -2.00
C ARG A 45 23.22 -12.72 -1.63
N LYS A 46 22.31 -11.98 -2.28
CA LYS A 46 20.86 -12.10 -2.09
C LYS A 46 20.25 -13.05 -3.11
N THR A 47 19.18 -13.73 -2.73
CA THR A 47 18.38 -14.52 -3.67
C THR A 47 17.25 -13.66 -4.21
N ILE A 48 17.18 -13.47 -5.53
CA ILE A 48 16.13 -12.67 -6.16
C ILE A 48 15.32 -13.59 -7.07
N ILE A 49 14.01 -13.62 -6.85
CA ILE A 49 13.04 -14.37 -7.65
C ILE A 49 12.15 -13.34 -8.33
N ILE A 50 12.05 -13.43 -9.65
CA ILE A 50 11.29 -12.48 -10.46
C ILE A 50 10.29 -13.24 -11.32
N VAL A 51 9.04 -12.77 -11.32
CA VAL A 51 8.00 -13.20 -12.27
C VAL A 51 7.92 -12.16 -13.39
N ILE A 52 8.00 -12.59 -14.65
CA ILE A 52 7.91 -11.70 -15.82
C ILE A 52 7.05 -12.37 -16.88
N HIS A 53 6.04 -11.64 -17.35
CA HIS A 53 5.12 -12.13 -18.37
C HIS A 53 5.75 -12.19 -19.77
N GLN A 54 6.47 -11.14 -20.20
CA GLN A 54 7.11 -11.05 -21.52
C GLN A 54 8.47 -10.31 -21.44
N PRO A 55 9.58 -11.03 -21.21
CA PRO A 55 10.89 -10.41 -21.14
C PRO A 55 11.45 -10.12 -22.53
N SER A 56 12.07 -8.94 -22.70
CA SER A 56 12.88 -8.68 -23.89
C SER A 56 14.07 -9.63 -23.96
N SER A 57 14.57 -9.89 -25.17
CA SER A 57 15.74 -10.78 -25.38
C SER A 57 16.93 -10.41 -24.50
N GLN A 58 17.22 -9.12 -24.37
CA GLN A 58 18.32 -8.62 -23.54
C GLN A 58 18.11 -8.88 -22.05
N VAL A 59 16.87 -8.76 -21.55
CA VAL A 59 16.55 -9.08 -20.15
C VAL A 59 16.60 -10.59 -19.92
N PHE A 60 16.15 -11.39 -20.89
CA PHE A 60 16.17 -12.85 -20.82
C PHE A 60 17.58 -13.42 -20.67
N GLU A 61 18.58 -12.82 -21.31
CA GLU A 61 19.99 -13.24 -21.20
C GLU A 61 20.59 -13.03 -19.80
N ILE A 62 20.08 -12.06 -19.05
CA ILE A 62 20.60 -11.69 -17.73
C ILE A 62 20.30 -12.78 -16.69
N PHE A 63 19.25 -13.59 -16.87
CA PHE A 63 18.83 -14.61 -15.91
C PHE A 63 19.83 -15.77 -15.79
N ASP A 64 20.11 -16.15 -14.55
CA ASP A 64 20.98 -17.29 -14.22
C ASP A 64 20.21 -18.62 -14.25
N LYS A 65 18.97 -18.61 -13.76
CA LYS A 65 18.04 -19.74 -13.77
C LYS A 65 16.69 -19.31 -14.33
N LEU A 66 16.00 -20.25 -14.97
CA LEU A 66 14.66 -20.08 -15.53
C LEU A 66 13.73 -21.14 -14.94
N MET A 67 12.55 -20.70 -14.51
CA MET A 67 11.42 -21.56 -14.15
C MET A 67 10.28 -21.24 -15.10
N LEU A 68 9.81 -22.22 -15.85
CA LEU A 68 8.67 -22.09 -16.76
C LEU A 68 7.48 -22.83 -16.17
N MET A 69 6.34 -22.15 -16.13
CA MET A 69 5.08 -22.68 -15.61
C MET A 69 3.96 -22.46 -16.62
N CYS A 70 3.03 -23.41 -16.69
CA CYS A 70 1.85 -23.36 -17.55
C CYS A 70 0.69 -24.13 -16.89
N ASP A 71 -0.50 -23.55 -16.78
CA ASP A 71 -1.69 -24.12 -16.11
C ASP A 71 -1.41 -24.74 -14.72
N GLY A 72 -0.55 -24.09 -13.94
CA GLY A 72 -0.16 -24.61 -12.61
C GLY A 72 0.84 -25.77 -12.64
N HIS A 73 1.26 -26.24 -13.81
CA HIS A 73 2.30 -27.24 -13.98
C HIS A 73 3.64 -26.60 -14.34
N MET A 74 4.73 -27.15 -13.79
CA MET A 74 6.08 -26.77 -14.18
C MET A 74 6.44 -27.47 -15.50
N VAL A 75 7.05 -26.72 -16.42
CA VAL A 75 7.46 -27.20 -17.74
C VAL A 75 8.98 -27.32 -17.86
N TYR A 76 9.69 -26.47 -17.13
CA TYR A 76 11.14 -26.46 -17.09
C TYR A 76 11.64 -25.77 -15.82
N PHE A 77 12.69 -26.31 -15.23
CA PHE A 77 13.46 -25.64 -14.19
C PHE A 77 14.95 -25.93 -14.37
N GLY A 78 15.77 -24.88 -14.44
CA GLY A 78 17.20 -25.07 -14.64
C GLY A 78 17.94 -23.79 -15.02
N LYS A 79 19.16 -23.95 -15.54
CA LYS A 79 19.94 -22.83 -16.07
C LYS A 79 19.33 -22.35 -17.38
N ARG A 80 19.15 -21.04 -17.52
CA ARG A 80 18.60 -20.42 -18.75
C ARG A 80 19.34 -20.85 -20.03
N ALA A 81 20.66 -21.06 -19.96
CA ALA A 81 21.47 -21.54 -21.10
C ALA A 81 21.04 -22.90 -21.66
N ASN A 82 20.53 -23.80 -20.81
CA ASN A 82 20.18 -25.17 -21.19
C ASN A 82 18.75 -25.28 -21.75
N VAL A 83 17.98 -24.20 -21.74
CA VAL A 83 16.57 -24.20 -22.17
C VAL A 83 16.45 -24.49 -23.66
N ALA A 84 17.33 -23.89 -24.47
CA ALA A 84 17.35 -24.11 -25.92
C ALA A 84 17.62 -25.58 -26.27
N ASP A 85 18.59 -26.21 -25.60
CA ASP A 85 18.92 -27.63 -25.78
C ASP A 85 17.77 -28.55 -25.33
N TYR A 86 17.12 -28.19 -24.21
CA TYR A 86 15.95 -28.93 -23.72
C TYR A 86 14.80 -28.92 -24.72
N LEU A 87 14.48 -27.76 -25.29
CA LEU A 87 13.45 -27.64 -26.32
C LEU A 87 13.84 -28.38 -27.61
N ALA A 88 15.12 -28.29 -28.01
CA ALA A 88 15.63 -28.99 -29.19
C ALA A 88 15.52 -30.52 -29.05
N ASN A 89 15.78 -31.08 -27.86
CA ASN A 89 15.62 -32.51 -27.58
C ASN A 89 14.16 -32.99 -27.67
N LEU A 90 13.19 -32.08 -27.45
CA LEU A 90 11.76 -32.36 -27.58
C LEU A 90 11.23 -32.13 -29.00
N GLY A 91 12.11 -31.76 -29.94
CA GLY A 91 11.78 -31.52 -31.34
C GLY A 91 11.39 -30.07 -31.66
N PHE A 92 11.47 -29.16 -30.68
CA PHE A 92 11.16 -27.74 -30.86
C PHE A 92 12.45 -26.95 -31.09
N LYS A 93 12.72 -26.60 -32.35
CA LYS A 93 13.89 -25.81 -32.73
C LYS A 93 13.50 -24.35 -32.94
N CYS A 94 14.11 -23.47 -32.16
CA CYS A 94 13.99 -22.03 -32.34
C CYS A 94 14.86 -21.57 -33.52
N HIS A 95 14.37 -20.60 -34.30
CA HIS A 95 15.15 -19.95 -35.35
C HIS A 95 16.18 -18.98 -34.71
N PRO A 96 17.43 -18.90 -35.19
CA PRO A 96 18.49 -18.12 -34.54
C PRO A 96 18.21 -16.61 -34.41
N ASN A 97 17.37 -16.05 -35.29
CA ASN A 97 16.99 -14.63 -35.25
C ASN A 97 15.70 -14.34 -34.44
N TYR A 98 15.10 -15.35 -33.83
CA TYR A 98 13.86 -15.20 -33.07
C TYR A 98 14.16 -15.16 -31.57
N ASN A 99 13.44 -14.31 -30.85
CA ASN A 99 13.61 -14.21 -29.41
C ASN A 99 13.18 -15.53 -28.75
N LEU A 100 14.11 -16.18 -28.06
CA LEU A 100 13.85 -17.45 -27.39
C LEU A 100 12.73 -17.33 -26.34
N ALA A 101 12.62 -16.19 -25.66
CA ALA A 101 11.55 -15.95 -24.69
C ALA A 101 10.17 -15.94 -25.36
N ASP A 102 10.03 -15.23 -26.49
CA ASP A 102 8.78 -15.13 -27.23
C ASP A 102 8.41 -16.49 -27.85
N TYR A 103 9.40 -17.22 -28.36
CA TYR A 103 9.21 -18.59 -28.86
C TYR A 103 8.66 -19.53 -27.80
N ILE A 104 9.19 -19.47 -26.58
CA ILE A 104 8.72 -20.28 -25.46
C ILE A 104 7.26 -19.95 -25.15
N LEU A 105 6.91 -18.67 -25.09
CA LEU A 105 5.54 -18.24 -24.81
C LEU A 105 4.56 -18.64 -25.92
N GLU A 106 4.97 -18.52 -27.18
CA GLU A 106 4.19 -18.99 -28.34
C GLU A 106 3.94 -20.50 -28.28
N LEU A 107 4.97 -21.26 -27.91
CA LEU A 107 4.87 -22.71 -27.75
C LEU A 107 3.94 -23.13 -26.60
N LEU A 108 3.89 -22.32 -25.54
CA LEU A 108 2.99 -22.53 -24.39
C LEU A 108 1.55 -22.10 -24.68
N ASN A 109 1.31 -21.29 -25.71
CA ASN A 109 -0.04 -20.93 -26.15
C ASN A 109 -0.68 -22.01 -27.04
N ASP A 110 0.10 -22.85 -27.71
CA ASP A 110 -0.40 -23.97 -28.49
C ASP A 110 -0.72 -25.19 -27.61
N ASP A 111 -1.99 -25.58 -27.55
CA ASP A 111 -2.48 -26.66 -26.67
C ASP A 111 -1.78 -28.00 -26.92
N ALA A 112 -1.49 -28.33 -28.18
CA ALA A 112 -0.85 -29.58 -28.55
C ALA A 112 0.62 -29.65 -28.08
N SER A 113 1.34 -28.53 -28.22
CA SER A 113 2.73 -28.40 -27.79
C SER A 113 2.83 -28.33 -26.26
N LYS A 114 1.94 -27.58 -25.62
CA LYS A 114 1.81 -27.46 -24.17
C LYS A 114 1.60 -28.81 -23.47
N GLN A 115 0.67 -29.64 -23.94
CA GLN A 115 0.44 -30.96 -23.34
C GLN A 115 1.66 -31.87 -23.44
N LYS A 116 2.39 -31.83 -24.57
CA LYS A 116 3.64 -32.59 -24.75
C LYS A 116 4.71 -32.15 -23.76
N LEU A 117 4.88 -30.85 -23.58
CA LEU A 117 5.86 -30.27 -22.65
C LEU A 117 5.55 -30.57 -21.18
N ILE A 118 4.28 -30.48 -20.79
CA ILE A 118 3.84 -30.83 -19.43
C ILE A 118 4.08 -32.32 -19.18
N HIS A 119 3.70 -33.20 -20.13
CA HIS A 119 3.87 -34.64 -19.96
C HIS A 119 5.35 -35.07 -19.98
N SER A 120 6.20 -34.44 -20.81
CA SER A 120 7.63 -34.75 -20.85
C SER A 120 8.33 -34.35 -19.54
N TYR A 121 8.02 -33.17 -19.02
CA TYR A 121 8.57 -32.71 -17.75
C TYR A 121 8.00 -33.51 -16.57
N ALA A 122 6.69 -33.77 -16.54
CA ALA A 122 6.06 -34.58 -15.51
C ALA A 122 6.66 -36.00 -15.47
N ASN A 123 6.97 -36.62 -16.61
CA ASN A 123 7.62 -37.93 -16.64
C ASN A 123 9.07 -37.87 -16.15
N GLN A 124 9.82 -36.80 -16.46
CA GLN A 124 11.16 -36.61 -15.89
C GLN A 124 11.13 -36.40 -14.36
N VAL A 125 10.11 -35.71 -13.85
CA VAL A 125 9.93 -35.46 -12.40
C VAL A 125 9.31 -36.66 -11.68
N ARG A 126 8.56 -37.53 -12.37
CA ARG A 126 7.97 -38.74 -11.79
C ARG A 126 9.01 -39.74 -11.26
N ASP A 127 10.22 -39.71 -11.82
CA ASP A 127 11.38 -40.47 -11.33
C ASP A 127 12.04 -39.84 -10.08
N ASP A 128 11.56 -38.69 -9.62
CA ASP A 128 12.02 -37.99 -8.41
C ASP A 128 10.94 -37.02 -7.85
N PRO A 129 9.82 -37.55 -7.33
CA PRO A 129 8.63 -36.76 -6.97
C PRO A 129 8.87 -35.78 -5.81
N THR A 130 9.90 -35.99 -4.99
CA THR A 130 10.29 -35.12 -3.89
C THR A 130 11.18 -33.94 -4.35
N GLY A 131 11.65 -33.96 -5.60
CA GLY A 131 12.67 -33.03 -6.10
C GLY A 131 14.02 -33.21 -5.40
N GLU A 132 14.25 -34.35 -4.74
CA GLU A 132 15.39 -34.63 -3.89
C GLU A 132 16.71 -34.54 -4.67
N LYS A 133 16.78 -34.96 -5.93
CA LYS A 133 17.99 -34.86 -6.78
C LYS A 133 18.31 -33.42 -7.16
N GLU A 134 17.32 -32.57 -7.42
CA GLU A 134 17.58 -31.13 -7.66
C GLU A 134 17.95 -30.42 -6.35
N ILE A 135 17.28 -30.74 -5.24
CA ILE A 135 17.65 -30.27 -3.89
C ILE A 135 19.07 -30.72 -3.54
N GLU A 136 19.44 -31.97 -3.82
CA GLU A 136 20.76 -32.57 -3.57
C GLU A 136 21.85 -31.95 -4.46
N LYS A 137 21.54 -31.72 -5.74
CA LYS A 137 22.43 -31.06 -6.70
C LYS A 137 22.70 -29.59 -6.33
N TYR A 138 21.74 -28.90 -5.72
CA TYR A 138 21.94 -27.52 -5.24
C TYR A 138 22.44 -27.43 -3.80
N SER A 139 22.14 -28.39 -2.93
CA SER A 139 22.69 -28.45 -1.56
C SER A 139 24.18 -28.81 -1.57
N ARG A 140 24.65 -29.57 -2.56
CA ARG A 140 26.08 -29.85 -2.78
C ARG A 140 26.91 -28.61 -3.15
N ARG A 141 26.30 -27.46 -3.49
CA ARG A 141 27.04 -26.23 -3.84
C ARG A 141 27.67 -25.50 -2.64
N LYS A 142 27.55 -26.04 -1.42
CA LYS A 142 28.43 -25.71 -0.29
C LYS A 142 28.38 -26.78 0.80
N HIS A 143 28.80 -28.00 0.50
CA HIS A 143 29.21 -28.94 1.55
C HIS A 143 30.72 -28.83 1.74
N ASP A 144 31.19 -27.64 2.12
CA ASP A 144 32.41 -27.59 2.94
C ASP A 144 32.03 -28.22 4.29
N ASN A 145 32.86 -29.13 4.76
CA ASN A 145 32.67 -29.96 5.95
C ASN A 145 32.62 -29.15 7.26
N ASN A 146 31.59 -28.33 7.47
CA ASN A 146 31.29 -27.82 8.79
C ASN A 146 29.80 -27.94 9.08
N ASN A 147 29.52 -28.17 10.36
CA ASN A 147 28.20 -28.27 11.00
C ASN A 147 27.34 -26.99 10.88
N ASP A 148 27.66 -26.10 9.93
CA ASP A 148 27.16 -24.74 9.82
C ASP A 148 25.79 -24.65 9.11
N ILE A 149 25.35 -25.67 8.36
CA ILE A 149 24.01 -25.64 7.72
C ILE A 149 22.91 -25.82 8.78
N LYS A 150 23.18 -26.54 9.88
CA LYS A 150 22.30 -26.58 11.06
C LYS A 150 22.41 -25.33 11.94
N GLN A 151 23.46 -24.52 11.73
CA GLN A 151 23.69 -23.25 12.41
C GLN A 151 23.48 -22.04 11.49
N ALA A 152 22.97 -22.21 10.27
CA ALA A 152 22.44 -21.08 9.52
C ALA A 152 21.35 -20.54 10.43
N PRO A 153 21.49 -19.32 10.97
CA PRO A 153 20.45 -18.79 11.80
C PRO A 153 19.23 -18.72 10.89
N VAL A 154 18.27 -19.60 11.10
CA VAL A 154 16.87 -19.34 10.75
C VAL A 154 16.38 -18.28 11.74
N LEU A 155 17.15 -17.19 11.89
CA LEU A 155 16.74 -15.98 12.57
C LEU A 155 16.01 -15.17 11.50
N CYS A 156 14.86 -15.69 11.07
CA CYS A 156 13.74 -14.78 10.96
C CYS A 156 13.35 -14.54 12.42
N ASP A 157 14.08 -13.68 13.12
CA ASP A 157 13.71 -13.33 14.49
C ASP A 157 12.38 -12.59 14.34
N TYR A 158 11.29 -13.24 14.76
CA TYR A 158 9.90 -12.84 14.51
C TYR A 158 9.48 -11.67 15.41
N GLY A 159 10.33 -10.65 15.52
CA GLY A 159 10.10 -9.43 16.28
C GLY A 159 9.84 -8.24 15.36
N TRP A 160 9.02 -7.29 15.82
CA TRP A 160 8.98 -5.99 15.18
C TRP A 160 10.26 -5.25 15.51
N GLU A 161 10.96 -4.73 14.50
CA GLU A 161 12.27 -4.08 14.69
C GLU A 161 12.20 -2.84 15.61
N ALA A 162 11.07 -2.13 15.63
CA ALA A 162 10.86 -0.94 16.44
C ALA A 162 9.93 -1.18 17.64
N THR A 163 10.15 -0.43 18.72
CA THR A 163 9.23 -0.41 19.88
C THR A 163 7.91 0.28 19.53
N PHE A 164 6.85 -0.02 20.29
CA PHE A 164 5.51 0.55 20.04
C PHE A 164 5.51 2.09 20.06
N PHE A 165 6.18 2.70 21.05
CA PHE A 165 6.23 4.16 21.16
C PHE A 165 7.03 4.83 20.05
N GLN A 166 8.12 4.20 19.60
CA GLN A 166 8.86 4.68 18.44
C GLN A 166 7.99 4.63 17.17
N GLN A 167 7.22 3.56 16.98
CA GLN A 167 6.28 3.46 15.86
C GLN A 167 5.23 4.57 15.92
N VAL A 168 4.60 4.78 17.08
CA VAL A 168 3.60 5.83 17.24
C VAL A 168 4.20 7.21 16.95
N SER A 169 5.37 7.53 17.50
CA SER A 169 6.03 8.83 17.29
C SER A 169 6.34 9.09 15.81
N ILE A 170 6.95 8.13 15.12
CA ILE A 170 7.33 8.27 13.71
C ILE A 170 6.09 8.37 12.82
N LEU A 171 5.09 7.53 13.08
CA LEU A 171 3.84 7.56 12.33
C LEU A 171 3.08 8.85 12.58
N THR A 172 3.07 9.38 13.81
CA THR A 172 2.42 10.66 14.13
C THR A 172 3.08 11.80 13.35
N GLU A 173 4.42 11.86 13.30
CA GLU A 173 5.11 12.90 12.53
C GLU A 173 4.80 12.80 11.03
N ARG A 174 4.84 11.58 10.48
CA ARG A 174 4.50 11.30 9.07
C ARG A 174 3.07 11.73 8.77
N THR A 175 2.11 11.25 9.56
CA THR A 175 0.69 11.51 9.37
C THR A 175 0.39 12.99 9.57
N PHE A 176 1.03 13.68 10.51
CA PHE A 176 0.85 15.12 10.70
C PHE A 176 1.29 15.91 9.46
N LYS A 177 2.46 15.59 8.89
CA LYS A 177 2.94 16.26 7.65
C LYS A 177 2.04 16.02 6.45
N GLN A 178 1.48 14.81 6.34
CA GLN A 178 0.55 14.45 5.27
C GLN A 178 -0.80 15.14 5.45
N SER A 179 -1.44 14.94 6.61
CA SER A 179 -2.75 15.49 6.94
C SER A 179 -2.77 17.01 6.99
N LEU A 180 -1.67 17.68 7.36
CA LEU A 180 -1.61 19.14 7.37
C LEU A 180 -1.85 19.74 5.98
N LYS A 181 -1.33 19.12 4.91
CA LYS A 181 -1.53 19.60 3.54
C LYS A 181 -2.94 19.30 3.03
N ASP A 182 -3.47 18.14 3.38
CA ASP A 182 -4.79 17.71 2.93
C ASP A 182 -5.89 18.52 3.66
N ILE A 183 -5.85 18.56 4.99
CA ILE A 183 -6.84 19.26 5.83
C ILE A 183 -6.75 20.79 5.68
N LEU A 184 -5.55 21.38 5.56
CA LEU A 184 -5.40 22.82 5.33
C LEU A 184 -5.19 23.17 3.85
N SER A 185 -5.74 22.35 2.95
CA SER A 185 -5.76 22.68 1.53
C SER A 185 -6.42 24.03 1.29
N THR A 186 -5.89 24.79 0.33
CA THR A 186 -6.38 26.13 -0.01
C THR A 186 -7.85 26.12 -0.41
N THR A 187 -8.31 25.05 -1.09
CA THR A 187 -9.70 24.87 -1.49
C THR A 187 -10.64 24.77 -0.29
N GLU A 188 -10.24 24.01 0.73
CA GLU A 188 -11.05 23.82 1.94
C GLU A 188 -11.08 25.08 2.80
N LEU A 189 -9.97 25.82 2.86
CA LEU A 189 -9.92 27.12 3.53
C LEU A 189 -10.84 28.15 2.87
N ILE A 190 -10.86 28.21 1.52
CA ILE A 190 -11.77 29.09 0.77
C ILE A 190 -13.23 28.71 1.04
N HIS A 191 -13.57 27.42 1.01
CA HIS A 191 -14.92 26.96 1.29
C HIS A 191 -15.36 27.30 2.72
N THR A 192 -14.50 27.05 3.71
CA THR A 192 -14.77 27.38 5.12
C THR A 192 -14.95 28.88 5.31
N PHE A 193 -14.09 29.70 4.70
CA PHE A 193 -14.19 31.15 4.75
C PHE A 193 -15.49 31.66 4.12
N ALA A 194 -15.86 31.15 2.95
CA ALA A 194 -17.13 31.50 2.29
C ALA A 194 -18.33 31.16 3.19
N MET A 195 -18.31 29.99 3.84
CA MET A 195 -19.36 29.59 4.77
C MET A 195 -19.47 30.54 5.98
N VAL A 196 -18.33 30.96 6.56
CA VAL A 196 -18.32 31.95 7.65
C VAL A 196 -18.98 33.25 7.20
N VAL A 197 -18.61 33.77 6.02
CA VAL A 197 -19.17 35.02 5.48
C VAL A 197 -20.69 34.91 5.30
N ILE A 198 -21.16 33.80 4.72
CA ILE A 198 -22.60 33.56 4.52
C ILE A 198 -23.34 33.54 5.87
N CYS A 199 -22.85 32.79 6.85
CA CYS A 199 -23.46 32.75 8.19
C CYS A 199 -23.46 34.13 8.87
N CYS A 200 -22.38 34.90 8.72
CA CYS A 200 -22.27 36.24 9.29
C CYS A 200 -23.26 37.23 8.65
N LEU A 201 -23.53 37.11 7.36
CA LEU A 201 -24.49 37.97 6.64
C LEU A 201 -25.94 37.64 7.01
N ILE A 202 -26.27 36.34 7.11
CA ILE A 202 -27.63 35.90 7.41
C ILE A 202 -28.01 36.23 8.86
N TRP A 203 -27.13 35.90 9.81
CA TRP A 203 -27.42 36.05 11.24
C TRP A 203 -26.64 37.20 11.86
N TYR A 204 -26.56 38.35 11.18
CA TYR A 204 -25.91 39.52 11.74
C TYR A 204 -26.75 40.12 12.88
N ARG A 205 -26.24 40.08 14.11
CA ARG A 205 -26.83 40.71 15.31
C ARG A 205 -28.36 40.57 15.44
N VAL A 206 -28.81 39.32 15.57
CA VAL A 206 -30.23 39.03 15.78
C VAL A 206 -30.70 39.62 17.12
N PRO A 207 -31.78 40.42 17.22
CA PRO A 207 -32.23 40.95 18.50
C PRO A 207 -32.86 39.86 19.39
N PHE A 208 -32.90 40.08 20.71
CA PHE A 208 -33.58 39.20 21.66
C PHE A 208 -35.08 39.55 21.74
N THR A 209 -35.81 39.22 20.67
CA THR A 209 -37.27 39.43 20.54
C THR A 209 -37.96 38.09 20.31
N GLU A 210 -39.21 37.93 20.75
CA GLU A 210 -39.98 36.69 20.60
C GLU A 210 -40.10 36.23 19.14
N GLU A 211 -40.20 37.17 18.20
CA GLU A 211 -40.25 36.89 16.75
C GLU A 211 -38.96 36.26 16.21
N ASN A 212 -37.80 36.54 16.82
CA ASN A 212 -36.49 36.12 16.33
C ASN A 212 -35.94 34.85 17.02
N ILE A 213 -36.77 34.18 17.84
CA ILE A 213 -36.38 32.93 18.51
C ILE A 213 -36.07 31.84 17.47
N HIS A 214 -36.85 31.79 16.38
CA HIS A 214 -36.66 30.84 15.30
C HIS A 214 -35.31 31.04 14.59
N ASP A 215 -34.91 32.28 14.31
CA ASP A 215 -33.65 32.58 13.64
C ASP A 215 -32.43 32.19 14.48
N ARG A 216 -32.50 32.40 15.80
CA ARG A 216 -31.45 32.00 16.75
C ARG A 216 -31.35 30.49 16.90
N THR A 217 -32.49 29.80 16.91
CA THR A 217 -32.51 28.33 16.96
C THR A 217 -31.99 27.75 15.65
N GLY A 218 -32.34 28.37 14.52
CA GLY A 218 -31.88 28.01 13.19
C GLY A 218 -30.36 28.16 13.03
N SER A 219 -29.76 29.22 13.58
CA SER A 219 -28.31 29.41 13.52
C SER A 219 -27.56 28.33 14.31
N ILE A 220 -28.00 28.02 15.54
CA ILE A 220 -27.41 26.96 16.36
C ILE A 220 -27.54 25.60 15.67
N PHE A 221 -28.73 25.29 15.14
CA PHE A 221 -28.99 24.05 14.42
C PHE A 221 -28.08 23.92 13.19
N PHE A 222 -27.97 24.98 12.38
CA PHE A 222 -27.13 24.99 11.19
C PHE A 222 -25.66 24.73 11.52
N VAL A 223 -25.11 25.39 12.54
CA VAL A 223 -23.70 25.21 12.94
C VAL A 223 -23.43 23.78 13.39
N VAL A 224 -24.32 23.18 14.20
CA VAL A 224 -24.18 21.79 14.64
C VAL A 224 -24.22 20.84 13.44
N VAL A 225 -25.21 20.98 12.56
CA VAL A 225 -25.35 20.10 11.38
C VAL A 225 -24.17 20.23 10.42
N PHE A 226 -23.73 21.46 10.14
CA PHE A 226 -22.59 21.72 9.24
C PHE A 226 -21.32 21.03 9.76
N TRP A 227 -20.99 21.23 11.04
CA TRP A 227 -19.81 20.62 11.66
C TRP A 227 -19.96 19.14 12.02
N SER A 228 -21.15 18.56 11.90
CA SER A 228 -21.34 17.12 11.89
C SER A 228 -21.10 16.52 10.51
N PHE A 229 -21.59 17.18 9.46
CA PHE A 229 -21.65 16.58 8.13
C PHE A 229 -20.30 16.60 7.39
N GLU A 230 -19.55 17.70 7.50
CA GLU A 230 -18.25 17.86 6.84
C GLU A 230 -17.21 16.80 7.24
N PRO A 231 -16.87 16.61 8.53
CA PRO A 231 -15.89 15.61 8.94
C PRO A 231 -16.39 14.17 8.72
N PHE A 232 -17.71 13.96 8.76
CA PHE A 232 -18.32 12.67 8.47
C PHE A 232 -18.04 12.24 7.03
N LEU A 233 -18.36 13.09 6.05
CA LEU A 233 -18.12 12.77 4.64
C LEU A 233 -16.63 12.62 4.32
N GLY A 234 -15.79 13.48 4.90
CA GLY A 234 -14.33 13.39 4.74
C GLY A 234 -13.79 12.05 5.24
N ALA A 235 -14.21 11.59 6.42
CA ALA A 235 -13.78 10.32 6.99
C ALA A 235 -14.25 9.10 6.17
N VAL A 236 -15.49 9.14 5.64
CA VAL A 236 -16.02 8.05 4.78
C VAL A 236 -15.24 7.95 3.47
N ALA A 237 -14.89 9.07 2.85
CA ALA A 237 -14.21 9.10 1.55
C ALA A 237 -12.72 8.75 1.64
N THR A 238 -12.04 9.13 2.73
CA THR A 238 -10.59 8.94 2.89
C THR A 238 -10.20 7.52 3.33
N LEU A 239 -11.03 6.87 4.15
CA LEU A 239 -10.71 5.56 4.72
C LEU A 239 -10.41 4.46 3.68
N PRO A 240 -11.17 4.31 2.56
CA PRO A 240 -10.84 3.36 1.50
C PRO A 240 -9.42 3.48 0.96
N MET A 241 -8.97 4.71 0.71
CA MET A 241 -7.64 5.01 0.19
C MET A 241 -6.56 4.60 1.21
N ASP A 242 -6.76 4.96 2.47
CA ASP A 242 -5.85 4.58 3.55
C ASP A 242 -5.76 3.07 3.74
N LEU A 243 -6.88 2.36 3.63
CA LEU A 243 -6.89 0.90 3.76
C LEU A 243 -6.05 0.20 2.68
N VAL A 244 -6.02 0.72 1.45
CA VAL A 244 -5.19 0.14 0.37
C VAL A 244 -3.70 0.33 0.65
N MET A 245 -3.31 1.46 1.24
CA MET A 245 -1.94 1.69 1.67
C MET A 245 -1.59 0.81 2.88
N LEU A 246 -2.50 0.73 3.86
CA LEU A 246 -2.32 -0.07 5.07
C LEU A 246 -2.17 -1.56 4.81
N THR A 247 -2.93 -2.12 3.87
CA THR A 247 -2.80 -3.54 3.52
C THR A 247 -1.42 -3.85 2.95
N LYS A 248 -0.85 -2.94 2.15
CA LYS A 248 0.52 -3.05 1.62
C LYS A 248 1.57 -2.96 2.72
N GLU A 249 1.51 -1.91 3.57
CA GLU A 249 2.47 -1.73 4.67
C GLU A 249 2.35 -2.84 5.75
N ARG A 250 1.20 -3.50 5.84
CA ARG A 250 0.99 -4.67 6.70
C ARG A 250 1.60 -5.94 6.14
N GLN A 251 1.60 -6.12 4.81
CA GLN A 251 2.27 -7.26 4.17
C GLN A 251 3.79 -7.20 4.39
N SER A 252 4.38 -6.00 4.36
CA SER A 252 5.80 -5.76 4.70
C SER A 252 6.07 -5.71 6.21
N ARG A 253 5.03 -5.84 7.06
CA ARG A 253 5.12 -5.85 8.54
C ARG A 253 5.87 -4.66 9.14
N SER A 254 5.71 -3.46 8.57
CA SER A 254 6.41 -2.26 9.06
C SER A 254 5.99 -1.84 10.49
N TYR A 255 4.70 -1.93 10.84
CA TYR A 255 4.19 -1.50 12.15
C TYR A 255 2.88 -2.18 12.58
N ARG A 256 2.52 -2.04 13.88
CA ARG A 256 1.26 -2.59 14.42
C ARG A 256 0.06 -1.75 13.99
N LEU A 257 -1.07 -2.40 13.73
CA LEU A 257 -2.32 -1.73 13.35
C LEU A 257 -2.80 -0.74 14.43
N SER A 258 -2.69 -1.11 15.70
CA SER A 258 -3.03 -0.23 16.83
C SER A 258 -2.12 1.00 16.91
N ALA A 259 -0.83 0.86 16.59
CA ALA A 259 0.10 1.97 16.57
C ALA A 259 -0.29 3.00 15.50
N TYR A 260 -0.69 2.53 14.31
CA TYR A 260 -1.15 3.39 13.22
C TYR A 260 -2.43 4.17 13.54
N PHE A 261 -3.47 3.49 14.06
CA PHE A 261 -4.71 4.17 14.39
C PHE A 261 -4.49 5.19 15.52
N LEU A 262 -3.70 4.83 16.54
CA LEU A 262 -3.37 5.75 17.63
C LEU A 262 -2.59 6.96 17.11
N SER A 263 -1.57 6.74 16.28
CA SER A 263 -0.77 7.83 15.72
C SER A 263 -1.59 8.75 14.82
N LYS A 264 -2.51 8.19 14.03
CA LYS A 264 -3.42 8.93 13.16
C LYS A 264 -4.34 9.83 13.97
N GLN A 265 -4.99 9.28 15.00
CA GLN A 265 -5.85 10.07 15.88
C GLN A 265 -5.10 11.21 16.57
N ILE A 266 -3.90 10.95 17.10
CA ILE A 266 -3.07 11.98 17.75
C ILE A 266 -2.65 13.08 16.75
N ALA A 267 -2.28 12.71 15.52
CA ALA A 267 -1.84 13.65 14.50
C ALA A 267 -2.97 14.54 13.98
N GLU A 268 -4.15 13.97 13.73
CA GLU A 268 -5.26 14.67 13.08
C GLU A 268 -6.11 15.50 14.04
N LEU A 269 -6.20 15.11 15.32
CA LEU A 269 -7.00 15.80 16.34
C LEU A 269 -6.76 17.33 16.36
N PRO A 270 -5.53 17.86 16.48
CA PRO A 270 -5.33 19.31 16.51
C PRO A 270 -5.74 19.99 15.19
N LEU A 271 -5.55 19.33 14.05
CA LEU A 271 -5.82 19.89 12.72
C LEU A 271 -7.32 20.00 12.46
N ILE A 272 -8.09 18.98 12.88
CA ILE A 272 -9.54 18.92 12.69
C ILE A 272 -10.26 19.93 13.58
N LEU A 273 -9.72 20.23 14.76
CA LEU A 273 -10.35 21.17 15.69
C LEU A 273 -10.10 22.65 15.35
N ILE A 274 -9.06 22.98 14.58
CA ILE A 274 -8.74 24.39 14.26
C ILE A 274 -9.86 25.07 13.48
N LYS A 275 -10.39 24.43 12.43
CA LYS A 275 -11.45 25.02 11.58
C LYS A 275 -12.77 25.27 12.33
N PRO A 276 -13.37 24.29 13.05
CA PRO A 276 -14.59 24.51 13.82
C PRO A 276 -14.37 25.52 14.94
N ALA A 277 -13.20 25.55 15.58
CA ALA A 277 -12.90 26.55 16.61
C ALA A 277 -12.92 27.97 16.03
N LEU A 278 -12.20 28.22 14.92
CA LEU A 278 -12.16 29.53 14.28
C LEU A 278 -13.53 29.97 13.76
N PHE A 279 -14.28 29.06 13.13
CA PHE A 279 -15.64 29.32 12.66
C PHE A 279 -16.56 29.71 13.82
N THR A 280 -16.53 28.93 14.91
CA THR A 280 -17.40 29.12 16.08
C THR A 280 -17.11 30.43 16.79
N ILE A 281 -15.83 30.79 16.93
CA ILE A 281 -15.42 32.08 17.50
C ILE A 281 -16.08 33.21 16.72
N VAL A 282 -15.97 33.24 15.39
CA VAL A 282 -16.51 34.34 14.59
C VAL A 282 -18.04 34.38 14.63
N VAL A 283 -18.71 33.26 14.33
CA VAL A 283 -20.17 33.21 14.20
C VAL A 283 -20.86 33.50 15.53
N TYR A 284 -20.33 33.00 16.66
CA TYR A 284 -20.93 33.22 17.98
C TYR A 284 -21.07 34.71 18.33
N TRP A 285 -19.99 35.48 18.12
CA TRP A 285 -19.97 36.91 18.41
C TRP A 285 -20.77 37.73 17.40
N VAL A 286 -20.73 37.35 16.12
CA VAL A 286 -21.49 38.05 15.06
C VAL A 286 -23.00 37.87 15.24
N THR A 287 -23.45 36.68 15.63
CA THR A 287 -24.87 36.42 15.89
C THR A 287 -25.41 37.14 17.12
N GLY A 288 -24.55 37.63 18.01
CA GLY A 288 -25.01 38.28 19.24
C GLY A 288 -25.73 37.29 20.16
N LEU A 289 -25.14 36.10 20.31
CA LEU A 289 -25.53 35.16 21.36
C LEU A 289 -25.19 35.73 22.74
N LEU A 290 -25.56 35.01 23.80
CA LEU A 290 -25.42 35.47 25.17
C LEU A 290 -23.93 35.76 25.51
N PRO A 291 -23.54 36.98 25.89
CA PRO A 291 -22.13 37.41 25.94
C PRO A 291 -21.32 36.86 27.14
N ASP A 292 -21.76 35.77 27.75
CA ASP A 292 -21.12 35.16 28.91
C ASP A 292 -20.02 34.18 28.48
N PHE A 293 -18.82 34.33 29.04
CA PHE A 293 -17.66 33.50 28.71
C PHE A 293 -17.91 32.01 28.99
N GLY A 294 -18.62 31.69 30.08
CA GLY A 294 -18.95 30.31 30.42
C GLY A 294 -19.83 29.64 29.35
N ARG A 295 -20.79 30.39 28.80
CA ARG A 295 -21.71 29.90 27.75
C ARG A 295 -21.02 29.79 26.40
N PHE A 296 -20.12 30.72 26.08
CA PHE A 296 -19.28 30.63 24.90
C PHE A 296 -18.39 29.38 24.95
N MET A 297 -17.71 29.14 26.07
CA MET A 297 -16.85 27.97 26.22
C MET A 297 -17.64 26.66 26.15
N ALA A 298 -18.81 26.60 26.78
CA ALA A 298 -19.70 25.44 26.68
C ALA A 298 -20.13 25.19 25.22
N TYR A 299 -20.51 26.24 24.49
CA TYR A 299 -20.89 26.14 23.08
C TYR A 299 -19.74 25.64 22.20
N LEU A 300 -18.53 26.17 22.41
CA LEU A 300 -17.32 25.74 21.72
C LEU A 300 -17.03 24.26 21.98
N VAL A 301 -17.04 23.83 23.25
CA VAL A 301 -16.78 22.43 23.61
C VAL A 301 -17.82 21.49 22.98
N VAL A 302 -19.10 21.87 22.97
CA VAL A 302 -20.16 21.06 22.33
C VAL A 302 -19.90 20.89 20.84
N ILE A 303 -19.52 21.96 20.13
CA ILE A 303 -19.22 21.87 18.70
C ILE A 303 -17.98 21.01 18.44
N LEU A 304 -16.91 21.19 19.22
CA LEU A 304 -15.69 20.39 19.06
C LEU A 304 -15.95 18.90 19.34
N LEU A 305 -16.71 18.57 20.38
CA LEU A 305 -17.11 17.18 20.67
C LEU A 305 -18.01 16.60 19.58
N ASN A 306 -18.93 17.41 19.03
CA ASN A 306 -19.78 17.02 17.92
C ASN A 306 -18.95 16.66 16.68
N THR A 307 -17.98 17.50 16.31
CA THR A 307 -17.06 17.23 15.18
C THR A 307 -16.29 15.92 15.37
N LEU A 308 -15.73 15.68 16.57
CA LEU A 308 -15.00 14.43 16.87
C LEU A 308 -15.90 13.20 16.79
N THR A 309 -17.13 13.32 17.32
CA THR A 309 -18.11 12.23 17.30
C THR A 309 -18.53 11.89 15.88
N SER A 310 -18.81 12.91 15.05
CA SER A 310 -19.17 12.72 13.65
C SER A 310 -18.04 12.12 12.81
N GLN A 311 -16.79 12.49 13.06
CA GLN A 311 -15.63 11.86 12.41
C GLN A 311 -15.52 10.37 12.80
N GLY A 312 -15.70 10.04 14.08
CA GLY A 312 -15.73 8.65 14.55
C GLY A 312 -16.81 7.81 13.87
N PHE A 313 -18.02 8.37 13.73
CA PHE A 313 -19.09 7.73 12.95
C PHE A 313 -18.73 7.58 11.47
N GLY A 314 -18.09 8.58 10.87
CA GLY A 314 -17.64 8.50 9.47
C GLY A 314 -16.66 7.34 9.24
N TYR A 315 -15.70 7.13 10.14
CA TYR A 315 -14.81 5.96 10.06
C TYR A 315 -15.55 4.64 10.25
N PHE A 316 -16.51 4.56 11.17
CA PHE A 316 -17.32 3.36 11.38
C PHE A 316 -18.13 2.98 10.13
N PHE A 317 -18.80 3.96 9.51
CA PHE A 317 -19.55 3.76 8.28
C PHE A 317 -18.64 3.43 7.09
N GLY A 318 -17.53 4.14 6.94
CA GLY A 318 -16.52 3.84 5.91
C GLY A 318 -16.03 2.40 6.01
N ALA A 319 -15.69 1.94 7.22
CA ALA A 319 -15.21 0.58 7.45
C ALA A 319 -16.28 -0.48 7.13
N SER A 320 -17.54 -0.19 7.45
CA SER A 320 -18.67 -1.10 7.19
C SER A 320 -18.99 -1.21 5.69
N LEU A 321 -18.99 -0.09 4.96
CA LEU A 321 -19.31 -0.06 3.51
C LEU A 321 -18.25 -0.76 2.66
N LEU A 322 -16.98 -0.70 3.07
CA LEU A 322 -15.87 -1.39 2.39
C LEU A 322 -15.99 -2.92 2.39
N ASN A 323 -16.64 -3.49 3.41
CA ASN A 323 -16.92 -4.93 3.45
C ASN A 323 -18.01 -5.33 2.45
N VAL A 324 -18.95 -4.43 2.14
CA VAL A 324 -20.05 -4.70 1.20
C VAL A 324 -19.56 -4.70 -0.25
N GLN A 325 -18.56 -3.89 -0.60
CA GLN A 325 -17.99 -3.88 -1.96
C GLN A 325 -17.02 -5.04 -2.24
N LYS A 326 -16.53 -5.72 -1.21
CA LYS A 326 -15.60 -6.87 -1.34
C LYS A 326 -16.28 -8.24 -1.27
N SER A 327 -17.55 -8.30 -0.86
CA SER A 327 -18.36 -9.52 -0.83
C SER A 327 -19.21 -9.65 -2.09
#